data_AF-A0A6I3DKL2-F1
#
_entry.id   AF-A0A6I3DKL2-F1
#
_cell.length_a   1.000
_cell.length_b   1.000
_cell.length_c   1.000
_cell.angle_alpha   90.00
_cell.angle_beta   90.00
_cell.angle_gamma   90.00
#
_symmetry.space_group_name_H-M   'P 1'
#
loop_
_entity.id
_entity.type
_entity.pdbx_description
1 polymer ?
#
loop_
_entity_poly.entity_id
_entity_poly.type
_entity_poly.pdbx_seq_one_letter_code
_entity_poly.pdbx_strand_id
1 'polypeptide(L)'
;MDFSSFNIFAIFLATVAGFTAGALWFSPKTFFPMWWRALGKPADEVPGKGTNMGAIFTSLVGSMFIQAIILSGVINGLYESASIAQGALIAIALGIGIVAMSSIGHRLFAGQGFLAWALEAGN
;
A
#
# COMPACT_ATOMS: atom_id res chain seq x y z
N MET A 1 9.78 -16.69 -10.91
CA MET A 1 9.30 -16.62 -9.52
C MET A 1 8.75 -17.98 -9.17
N ASP A 2 9.38 -18.67 -8.23
CA ASP A 2 8.80 -19.86 -7.63
C ASP A 2 7.84 -19.42 -6.51
N PHE A 3 6.55 -19.64 -6.72
CA PHE A 3 5.50 -19.33 -5.75
C PHE A 3 5.27 -20.47 -4.75
N SER A 4 5.88 -21.64 -4.96
CA SER A 4 5.73 -22.81 -4.09
C SER A 4 6.41 -22.61 -2.72
N SER A 5 7.37 -21.69 -2.63
CA SER A 5 8.07 -21.31 -1.39
C SER A 5 7.30 -20.32 -0.52
N PHE A 6 6.13 -19.84 -0.98
CA PHE A 6 5.41 -18.79 -0.28
C PHE A 6 4.75 -19.30 1.01
N ASN A 7 5.12 -18.68 2.12
CA ASN A 7 4.41 -18.88 3.38
C ASN A 7 3.16 -18.00 3.41
N ILE A 8 2.03 -18.55 2.96
CA ILE A 8 0.73 -17.84 2.93
C ILE A 8 0.34 -17.31 4.31
N PHE A 9 0.66 -18.05 5.38
CA PHE A 9 0.38 -17.61 6.75
C PHE A 9 1.22 -16.37 7.12
N ALA A 10 2.50 -16.34 6.74
CA ALA A 10 3.35 -15.17 6.95
C ALA A 10 2.86 -13.96 6.14
N ILE A 11 2.42 -14.15 4.90
CA ILE A 11 1.84 -13.08 4.05
C ILE A 11 0.57 -12.51 4.71
N PHE A 12 -0.32 -13.38 5.20
CA PHE A 12 -1.51 -12.97 5.92
C PHE A 12 -1.17 -12.17 7.18
N LEU A 13 -0.26 -12.69 8.02
CA LEU A 13 0.18 -11.98 9.23
C LEU A 13 0.82 -10.63 8.93
N ALA A 14 1.65 -10.55 7.88
CA ALA A 14 2.26 -9.29 7.45
C ALA A 14 1.20 -8.27 7.00
N THR A 15 0.16 -8.74 6.29
CA THR A 15 -0.96 -7.90 5.85
C THR A 15 -1.73 -7.35 7.06
N VAL A 16 -2.08 -8.20 8.03
CA VAL A 16 -2.79 -7.80 9.26
C VAL A 16 -1.95 -6.86 10.10
N ALA A 17 -0.65 -7.13 10.24
CA ALA A 17 0.28 -6.27 10.97
C ALA A 17 0.40 -4.89 10.31
N GLY A 18 0.54 -4.84 8.98
CA GLY A 18 0.58 -3.59 8.22
C GLY A 18 -0.72 -2.78 8.37
N PHE A 19 -1.87 -3.44 8.29
CA PHE A 19 -3.17 -2.80 8.48
C PHE A 19 -3.31 -2.21 9.89
N THR A 20 -2.95 -3.00 10.91
CA THR A 20 -2.99 -2.58 12.31
C THR A 20 -2.06 -1.41 12.58
N ALA A 21 -0.83 -1.46 12.06
CA ALA A 21 0.13 -0.37 12.17
C ALA A 21 -0.41 0.91 11.52
N GLY A 22 -0.98 0.82 10.32
CA GLY A 22 -1.60 1.95 9.64
C GLY A 22 -2.79 2.54 10.40
N ALA A 23 -3.67 1.69 10.94
CA ALA A 23 -4.82 2.11 11.74
C ALA A 23 -4.40 2.82 13.04
N LEU A 24 -3.35 2.34 13.70
CA LEU A 24 -2.78 2.99 14.87
C LEU A 24 -2.08 4.31 14.52
N TRP A 25 -1.36 4.36 13.40
CA TRP A 25 -0.62 5.55 12.95
C TRP A 25 -1.56 6.68 12.52
N PHE A 26 -2.64 6.35 11.80
CA PHE A 26 -3.67 7.28 11.35
C PHE A 26 -4.96 7.19 12.19
N SER A 27 -4.83 6.94 13.48
CA SER A 27 -5.97 7.00 14.41
C SER A 27 -6.33 8.46 14.74
N PRO A 28 -7.55 8.73 15.23
CA PRO A 28 -7.96 10.06 15.69
C PRO A 28 -7.09 10.63 16.81
N LYS A 29 -6.33 9.79 17.52
CA LYS A 29 -5.47 10.17 18.65
C LYS A 29 -3.99 10.31 18.31
N THR A 30 -3.60 9.97 17.08
CA THR A 30 -2.19 9.95 16.63
C THR A 30 -1.98 10.94 15.49
N PHE A 31 -1.53 10.51 14.30
CA PHE A 31 -1.09 11.44 13.26
C PHE A 31 -2.19 11.89 12.30
N PHE A 32 -3.39 11.30 12.36
CA PHE A 32 -4.49 11.67 11.46
C PHE A 32 -4.87 13.15 11.54
N PRO A 33 -5.09 13.77 12.72
CA PRO A 33 -5.49 15.18 12.78
C PRO A 33 -4.41 16.13 12.24
N MET A 34 -3.13 15.80 12.43
CA MET A 34 -2.00 16.58 11.91
C MET A 34 -1.92 16.47 10.38
N TRP A 35 -2.01 15.24 9.86
CA TRP A 35 -2.01 14.97 8.43
C TRP A 35 -3.19 15.65 7.71
N TRP A 36 -4.40 15.57 8.28
CA TRP A 36 -5.60 16.20 7.72
C TRP A 36 -5.47 17.73 7.61
N ARG A 37 -4.94 18.36 8.66
CA ARG A 37 -4.65 19.80 8.68
C ARG A 37 -3.57 20.18 7.67
N ALA A 38 -2.52 19.36 7.51
CA ALA A 38 -1.45 19.60 6.54
C ALA A 38 -1.96 19.57 5.08
N LEU A 39 -3.04 18.83 4.81
CA LEU A 39 -3.73 18.85 3.53
C LEU A 39 -4.63 20.09 3.32
N GLY A 40 -4.67 21.01 4.30
CA GLY A 40 -5.53 22.20 4.27
C GLY A 40 -7.02 21.90 4.48
N LYS A 41 -7.36 20.70 4.99
CA LYS A 41 -8.75 20.29 5.16
C LYS A 41 -9.34 20.80 6.49
N PRO A 42 -10.61 21.27 6.49
CA PRO A 42 -11.27 21.73 7.70
C PRO A 42 -11.42 20.61 8.74
N ALA A 43 -11.37 20.98 10.02
CA ALA A 43 -11.50 20.02 11.12
C ALA A 43 -12.93 19.49 11.31
N ASP A 44 -13.93 20.22 10.79
CA ASP A 44 -15.35 19.85 10.78
C ASP A 44 -15.77 19.06 9.52
N GLU A 45 -14.88 18.94 8.53
CA GLU A 45 -15.09 18.06 7.39
C GLU A 45 -15.02 16.60 7.86
N VAL A 46 -16.08 15.82 7.60
CA VAL A 46 -16.10 14.38 7.87
C VAL A 46 -15.22 13.66 6.84
N PRO A 47 -14.12 13.00 7.25
CA PRO A 47 -13.26 12.27 6.33
C PRO A 47 -14.03 11.17 5.60
N GLY A 48 -13.83 11.07 4.28
CA GLY A 48 -14.55 10.08 3.46
C GLY A 48 -16.02 10.40 3.19
N LYS A 49 -16.50 11.61 3.52
CA LYS A 49 -17.85 12.04 3.14
C LYS A 49 -18.01 11.99 1.62
N GLY A 50 -18.99 11.22 1.14
CA GLY A 50 -19.26 11.04 -0.28
C GLY A 50 -18.34 10.03 -0.98
N THR A 51 -17.48 9.31 -0.25
CA THR A 51 -16.67 8.22 -0.80
C THR A 51 -17.18 6.85 -0.37
N ASN A 52 -16.90 5.83 -1.18
CA ASN A 52 -17.19 4.44 -0.81
C ASN A 52 -16.10 3.93 0.14
N MET A 53 -16.31 4.07 1.45
CA MET A 53 -15.35 3.66 2.47
C MET A 53 -15.04 2.15 2.41
N GLY A 54 -16.01 1.30 2.04
CA GLY A 54 -15.77 -0.12 1.84
C GLY A 54 -14.74 -0.38 0.74
N ALA A 55 -14.85 0.34 -0.38
CA ALA A 55 -13.88 0.27 -1.47
C ALA A 55 -12.49 0.78 -1.02
N ILE A 56 -12.42 1.88 -0.28
CA ILE A 56 -11.15 2.42 0.23
C ILE A 56 -10.44 1.41 1.15
N PHE A 57 -11.15 0.83 2.12
CA PHE A 57 -10.58 -0.17 3.02
C PHE A 57 -10.17 -1.45 2.29
N THR A 58 -10.98 -1.89 1.31
CA THR A 58 -10.66 -3.06 0.49
C THR A 58 -9.39 -2.82 -0.33
N SER A 59 -9.24 -1.63 -0.92
CA SER A 59 -8.02 -1.24 -1.62
C SER A 59 -6.81 -1.16 -0.72
N LEU A 60 -6.96 -0.68 0.52
CA LEU A 60 -5.87 -0.65 1.50
C LEU A 60 -5.40 -2.06 1.88
N VAL A 61 -6.33 -2.95 2.21
CA VAL A 61 -6.00 -4.34 2.55
C VAL A 61 -5.39 -5.05 1.34
N GLY A 62 -5.96 -4.86 0.16
CA GLY A 62 -5.44 -5.41 -1.09
C GLY A 62 -4.02 -4.92 -1.40
N SER A 63 -3.75 -3.63 -1.19
CA SER A 63 -2.41 -3.08 -1.42
C SER A 63 -1.38 -3.61 -0.44
N MET A 64 -1.74 -3.82 0.83
CA MET A 64 -0.87 -4.44 1.83
C MET A 64 -0.62 -5.92 1.53
N PHE A 65 -1.64 -6.63 1.04
CA PHE A 65 -1.51 -8.04 0.63
C PHE A 65 -0.57 -8.18 -0.58
N ILE A 66 -0.71 -7.33 -1.60
CA ILE A 66 0.21 -7.28 -2.74
C ILE A 66 1.63 -6.98 -2.26
N GLN A 67 1.81 -5.99 -1.38
CA GLN A 67 3.12 -5.66 -0.80
C GLN A 67 3.76 -6.86 -0.09
N ALA A 68 2.98 -7.60 0.72
CA ALA A 68 3.45 -8.78 1.42
C ALA A 68 3.83 -9.93 0.47
N ILE A 69 3.06 -10.14 -0.61
CA ILE A 69 3.40 -11.08 -1.69
C ILE A 69 4.75 -10.73 -2.33
N ILE A 70 4.93 -9.47 -2.68
CA ILE A 70 6.13 -8.99 -3.37
C ILE A 70 7.34 -9.09 -2.45
N LEU A 71 7.20 -8.70 -1.18
CA LEU A 71 8.23 -8.86 -0.18
C LEU A 71 8.59 -10.35 0.04
N SER A 72 7.60 -11.23 0.11
CA SER A 72 7.82 -12.68 0.19
C SER A 72 8.60 -13.19 -1.02
N GLY A 73 8.24 -12.75 -2.24
CA GLY A 73 8.98 -13.10 -3.45
C GLY A 73 10.43 -12.63 -3.41
N VAL A 74 10.67 -11.40 -2.96
CA VAL A 74 12.02 -10.85 -2.80
C VAL A 74 12.84 -11.69 -1.81
N ILE A 75 12.30 -11.99 -0.63
CA ILE A 75 12.99 -12.78 0.39
C ILE A 75 13.29 -14.20 -0.09
N ASN A 76 12.35 -14.84 -0.80
CA ASN A 76 12.46 -16.22 -1.25
C ASN A 76 13.13 -16.39 -2.63
N GLY A 77 13.94 -15.41 -3.05
CA GLY A 77 14.81 -15.59 -4.21
C GLY A 77 14.28 -15.04 -5.52
N LEU A 78 13.60 -13.88 -5.51
CA LEU A 78 13.44 -13.10 -6.74
C LEU A 78 14.79 -12.74 -7.40
N TYR A 79 15.93 -13.00 -6.72
CA TYR A 79 17.32 -12.81 -7.15
C TYR A 79 18.14 -14.13 -7.31
N GLU A 80 17.59 -15.19 -7.90
CA GLU A 80 18.38 -16.40 -8.24
C GLU A 80 19.61 -16.15 -9.15
N SER A 81 19.65 -15.09 -9.96
CA SER A 81 20.80 -14.76 -10.81
C SER A 81 21.01 -13.23 -10.96
N ALA A 82 22.25 -12.79 -11.13
CA ALA A 82 22.56 -11.38 -11.38
C ALA A 82 22.54 -11.11 -12.90
N SER A 83 21.34 -10.87 -13.46
CA SER A 83 21.15 -10.51 -14.87
C SER A 83 20.35 -9.22 -15.05
N ILE A 84 20.51 -8.56 -16.21
CA ILE A 84 19.76 -7.33 -16.54
C ILE A 84 18.25 -7.60 -16.52
N ALA A 85 17.81 -8.72 -17.09
CA ALA A 85 16.40 -9.10 -17.12
C ALA A 85 15.84 -9.29 -15.71
N GLN A 86 16.61 -9.90 -14.81
CA GLN A 86 16.21 -10.10 -13.42
C GLN A 86 16.21 -8.78 -12.64
N GLY A 87 17.19 -7.91 -12.87
CA GLY A 87 17.20 -6.55 -12.31
C GLY A 87 15.98 -5.75 -12.74
N ALA A 88 15.61 -5.80 -14.01
CA ALA A 88 14.41 -5.14 -14.53
C ALA A 88 13.12 -5.70 -13.89
N LEU A 89 13.03 -7.04 -13.75
CA LEU A 89 11.89 -7.68 -13.10
C LEU A 89 11.74 -7.26 -11.63
N ILE A 90 12.85 -7.26 -10.88
CA ILE A 90 12.86 -6.82 -9.48
C ILE A 90 12.46 -5.34 -9.38
N ALA A 91 12.98 -4.48 -10.26
CA ALA A 91 12.63 -3.06 -10.28
C ALA A 91 11.13 -2.84 -10.54
N ILE A 92 10.55 -3.55 -11.50
CA ILE A 92 9.10 -3.50 -11.78
C ILE A 92 8.29 -4.01 -10.58
N ALA A 93 8.69 -5.16 -10.02
CA ALA A 93 8.01 -5.76 -8.88
C ALA A 93 8.01 -4.84 -7.66
N LEU A 94 9.14 -4.23 -7.33
CA LEU A 94 9.25 -3.28 -6.21
C LEU A 94 8.55 -1.95 -6.51
N GLY A 95 8.70 -1.41 -7.72
CA GLY A 95 8.08 -0.15 -8.12
C GLY A 95 6.55 -0.22 -8.04
N ILE A 96 5.95 -1.22 -8.69
CA ILE A 96 4.49 -1.38 -8.67
C ILE A 96 4.04 -1.96 -7.33
N GLY A 97 4.68 -3.04 -6.90
CA GLY A 97 4.23 -3.86 -5.78
C GLY A 97 4.45 -3.24 -4.41
N ILE A 98 5.47 -2.40 -4.25
CA ILE A 98 5.78 -1.71 -2.99
C ILE A 98 5.49 -0.21 -3.10
N VAL A 99 6.16 0.48 -4.02
CA VAL A 99 6.10 1.96 -4.07
C VAL A 99 4.69 2.44 -4.42
N ALA A 100 4.13 2.01 -5.55
CA ALA A 100 2.78 2.42 -5.97
C ALA A 100 1.71 1.98 -4.96
N MET A 101 1.76 0.73 -4.48
CA MET A 101 0.77 0.19 -3.54
C MET A 101 0.82 0.84 -2.15
N SER A 102 1.97 1.33 -1.70
CA SER A 102 2.09 2.05 -0.42
C SER A 102 1.39 3.40 -0.43
N SER A 103 1.31 4.07 -1.58
CA SER A 103 0.77 5.43 -1.69
C SER A 103 -0.76 5.48 -1.83
N ILE A 104 -1.40 4.39 -2.25
CA ILE A 104 -2.84 4.36 -2.58
C ILE A 104 -3.72 4.82 -1.42
N GLY A 105 -3.40 4.41 -0.18
CA GLY A 105 -4.15 4.79 1.01
C GLY A 105 -4.18 6.31 1.20
N HIS A 106 -3.03 6.97 1.12
CA HIS A 106 -2.95 8.42 1.26
C HIS A 106 -3.79 9.17 0.24
N ARG A 107 -3.83 8.69 -1.01
CA ARG A 107 -4.61 9.31 -2.10
C ARG A 107 -6.11 9.12 -1.90
N LEU A 108 -6.53 7.90 -1.58
CA LEU A 108 -7.94 7.57 -1.40
C LEU A 108 -8.53 8.21 -0.13
N PHE A 109 -7.84 8.12 1.00
CA PHE A 109 -8.29 8.75 2.25
C PHE A 109 -8.25 10.29 2.19
N ALA A 110 -7.38 10.88 1.37
CA ALA A 110 -7.39 12.32 1.11
C ALA A 110 -8.53 12.78 0.17
N GLY A 111 -9.29 11.85 -0.41
CA GLY A 111 -10.36 12.15 -1.36
C GLY A 111 -9.89 12.49 -2.78
N GLN A 112 -8.64 12.17 -3.13
CA GLN A 112 -8.06 12.46 -4.45
C GLN A 112 -8.47 11.42 -5.52
N GLY A 113 -8.87 10.21 -5.09
CA GLY A 113 -9.38 9.15 -5.96
C GLY A 113 -8.30 8.35 -6.68
N PHE A 114 -8.73 7.27 -7.37
CA PHE A 114 -7.83 6.31 -8.03
C PHE A 114 -7.11 6.90 -9.25
N LEU A 115 -7.72 7.84 -9.96
CA LEU A 115 -7.10 8.44 -11.14
C LEU A 115 -5.86 9.25 -10.76
N ALA A 116 -5.96 10.10 -9.72
CA ALA A 116 -4.82 10.85 -9.20
C ALA A 116 -3.68 9.92 -8.77
N TRP A 117 -4.02 8.87 -8.01
CA TRP A 117 -3.07 7.84 -7.62
C TRP A 117 -2.36 7.20 -8.82
N ALA A 118 -3.12 6.79 -9.85
CA ALA A 118 -2.54 6.11 -11.01
C ALA A 118 -1.60 7.02 -11.82
N LEU A 119 -1.96 8.29 -11.98
CA LEU A 119 -1.13 9.28 -12.67
C LEU A 119 0.19 9.54 -11.93
N GLU A 120 0.14 9.64 -10.60
CA GLU A 120 1.33 9.92 -9.79
C GLU A 120 2.20 8.69 -9.56
N ALA A 121 1.60 7.50 -9.44
CA ALA A 121 2.33 6.25 -9.30
C ALA A 121 3.02 5.82 -10.62
N GLY A 122 2.55 6.33 -11.75
CA GLY A 122 3.08 6.03 -13.08
C GLY A 122 4.17 6.99 -13.58
N ASN A 123 4.56 7.99 -12.78
CA ASN A 123 5.62 8.95 -13.10
C ASN A 123 6.95 8.57 -12.43
#